data_AF-A0A7X1DKH4-F1
#
_entry.id   AF-A0A7X1DKH4-F1
#
_cell.length_a   1.000
_cell.length_b   1.000
_cell.length_c   1.000
_cell.angle_alpha   90.00
_cell.angle_beta   90.00
_cell.angle_gamma   90.00
#
_symmetry.space_group_name_H-M   'P 1'
#
loop_
_entity.id
_entity.type
_entity.pdbx_description
1 polymer ?
#
loop_
_entity_poly.entity_id
_entity_poly.type
_entity_poly.pdbx_seq_one_letter_code
_entity_poly.pdbx_strand_id
1 'polypeptide(L)' 'MGDELLVLLNATIISFNPDIEEEIIVKINEIEATCFIGYCPIKISLGESYPVEISLFVIDSLDVSHNQMGRK' A
#
# COMPACT_ATOMS: atom_id res chain seq x y z
N MET A 1 28.41 -5.65 10.58
CA MET A 1 27.51 -5.26 9.48
C MET A 1 26.28 -6.13 9.70
N GLY A 2 25.25 -5.58 10.32
CA GLY A 2 24.11 -6.38 10.75
C GLY A 2 23.27 -6.73 9.53
N ASP A 3 23.03 -8.02 9.31
CA ASP A 3 22.06 -8.47 8.32
C ASP A 3 20.68 -8.01 8.80
N GLU A 4 20.15 -6.94 8.23
CA GLU A 4 18.73 -6.62 8.34
C GLU A 4 17.98 -7.76 7.67
N LEU A 5 17.34 -8.60 8.49
CA LEU A 5 16.54 -9.72 8.01
C LEU A 5 15.33 -9.13 7.28
N LEU A 6 15.40 -9.04 5.94
CA LEU A 6 14.27 -8.65 5.11
C LEU A 6 13.18 -9.72 5.27
N VAL A 7 12.15 -9.40 6.06
CA VAL A 7 10.99 -10.28 6.24
C VAL A 7 10.07 -10.06 5.05
N LEU A 8 10.10 -11.00 4.11
CA LEU A 8 9.14 -11.02 3.01
C LEU A 8 7.81 -11.58 3.50
N LEU A 9 6.75 -10.82 3.25
CA LEU A 9 5.38 -11.22 3.53
C LEU A 9 4.74 -11.78 2.27
N ASN A 10 3.86 -12.76 2.41
CA ASN A 10 3.09 -13.26 1.26
C ASN A 10 1.78 -12.47 1.16
N ALA A 11 1.60 -11.74 0.07
CA ALA A 11 0.45 -10.86 -0.15
C ALA A 11 -0.36 -11.33 -1.36
N THR A 12 -1.64 -11.60 -1.16
CA THR A 12 -2.60 -11.91 -2.24
C THR A 12 -3.18 -10.61 -2.79
N ILE A 13 -3.19 -10.45 -4.11
CA ILE A 13 -3.80 -9.28 -4.75
C ILE A 13 -5.32 -9.43 -4.75
N ILE A 14 -6.03 -8.53 -4.07
CA ILE A 14 -7.49 -8.55 -3.96
C ILE A 14 -8.13 -7.65 -5.00
N SER A 15 -7.60 -6.44 -5.19
CA SER A 15 -8.10 -5.51 -6.22
C SER A 15 -7.05 -4.49 -6.63
N PHE A 16 -7.22 -3.94 -7.83
CA PHE A 16 -6.52 -2.75 -8.31
C PHE A 16 -7.49 -1.57 -8.32
N ASN A 17 -7.03 -0.38 -7.95
CA ASN A 17 -7.81 0.83 -8.12
C ASN A 17 -7.84 1.21 -9.62
N PRO A 18 -9.02 1.46 -10.23
CA PRO A 18 -9.13 1.83 -11.65
C PRO A 18 -8.67 3.26 -11.94
N ASP A 19 -8.63 4.13 -10.93
CA ASP A 19 -8.34 5.56 -11.06
C ASP A 19 -6.92 5.92 -10.63
N ILE A 20 -6.26 5.07 -9.82
CA ILE A 20 -4.88 5.25 -9.32
C ILE A 20 -4.10 3.97 -9.59
N GLU A 21 -3.15 4.00 -10.53
CA GLU A 21 -2.43 2.82 -11.02
C GLU A 21 -1.67 2.08 -9.91
N GLU A 22 -1.06 2.81 -8.99
CA GLU A 22 -0.23 2.25 -7.93
C GLU A 22 -1.04 1.78 -6.71
N GLU A 23 -2.30 2.16 -6.57
CA GLU A 23 -3.11 1.80 -5.42
C GLU A 23 -3.75 0.41 -5.57
N ILE A 24 -3.49 -0.47 -4.60
CA ILE A 24 -4.00 -1.84 -4.59
C ILE A 24 -4.54 -2.21 -3.22
N ILE A 25 -5.43 -3.21 -3.19
CA ILE A 25 -5.80 -3.90 -1.95
C ILE A 25 -5.11 -5.26 -1.96
N VAL A 26 -4.40 -5.57 -0.89
CA VAL A 26 -3.76 -6.86 -0.68
C VAL A 26 -4.27 -7.53 0.59
N LYS A 27 -4.29 -8.86 0.59
CA LYS A 27 -4.54 -9.67 1.78
C LYS A 27 -3.24 -10.32 2.24
N ILE A 28 -2.89 -10.12 3.50
CA ILE A 28 -1.71 -10.73 4.14
C ILE A 28 -2.22 -11.42 5.41
N ASN A 29 -2.09 -12.75 5.46
CA ASN A 29 -2.76 -13.57 6.46
C ASN A 29 -4.28 -13.28 6.46
N GLU A 30 -4.84 -12.80 7.57
CA GLU A 30 -6.27 -12.45 7.69
C GLU A 30 -6.54 -10.94 7.56
N ILE A 31 -5.54 -10.13 7.21
CA ILE A 31 -5.64 -8.67 7.14
C ILE A 31 -5.72 -8.24 5.67
N GLU A 32 -6.73 -7.43 5.35
CA GLU A 32 -6.78 -6.67 4.09
C GLU A 32 -6.28 -5.26 4.33
N ALA A 33 -5.40 -4.78 3.44
CA ALA A 33 -4.81 -3.46 3.51
C ALA A 33 -4.82 -2.78 2.14
N THR A 34 -5.19 -1.50 2.13
CA THR A 34 -4.96 -0.61 0.99
C THR A 34 -3.50 -0.14 1.04
N CYS A 35 -2.78 -0.37 -0.05
CA CYS A 35 -1.35 -0.12 -0.17
C CYS A 35 -1.05 0.58 -1.50
N PHE A 36 0.13 1.20 -1.59
CA PHE A 36 0.66 1.75 -2.84
C PHE A 36 1.88 0.95 -3.28
N ILE A 37 1.93 0.58 -4.56
CA ILE A 37 3.07 -0.11 -5.17
C ILE A 37 4.23 0.89 -5.29
N GLY A 38 5.26 0.74 -4.47
CA GLY A 38 6.48 1.54 -4.58
C GLY A 38 7.46 1.03 -5.65
N TYR A 39 7.52 -0.29 -5.84
CA TYR A 39 8.37 -0.94 -6.84
C TYR A 39 7.80 -2.31 -7.21
N CYS A 40 7.70 -2.62 -8.51
CA CYS A 40 7.19 -3.91 -8.98
C CYS A 40 7.88 -4.31 -10.29
N PRO A 41 8.82 -5.28 -10.28
CA PRO A 41 9.57 -5.67 -11.48
C PRO A 41 8.83 -6.69 -12.35
N ILE A 42 7.68 -7.18 -11.90
CA ILE A 42 6.90 -8.23 -12.57
C ILE A 42 5.47 -7.77 -12.78
N LYS A 43 4.76 -8.44 -13.70
CA LYS A 43 3.32 -8.26 -13.80
C LYS A 43 2.62 -9.08 -12.72
N ILE A 44 1.70 -8.45 -12.00
CA ILE A 44 0.87 -9.08 -10.97
C ILE A 44 -0.58 -9.25 -11.45
N SER A 45 -1.30 -10.18 -10.83
CA SER A 45 -2.65 -10.58 -11.23
C SER A 45 -3.57 -10.73 -10.01
N LEU A 46 -4.86 -10.48 -10.20
CA LEU A 46 -5.90 -10.66 -9.17
C LEU A 46 -5.94 -12.12 -8.69
N GLY A 47 -6.07 -12.31 -7.37
CA GLY A 47 -6.17 -13.63 -6.72
C GLY A 47 -4.83 -14.35 -6.53
N GLU A 48 -3.76 -13.89 -7.18
CA GLU A 48 -2.43 -14.47 -7.05
C GLU A 48 -1.68 -13.88 -5.86
N SER A 49 -0.73 -14.65 -5.30
CA SER A 49 0.05 -14.25 -4.13
C SER A 49 1.53 -14.08 -4.45
N TYR A 50 2.14 -13.03 -3.90
CA TYR A 50 3.52 -12.66 -4.17
C TYR A 50 4.28 -12.34 -2.88
N PRO A 51 5.58 -12.65 -2.82
CA PRO A 51 6.43 -12.15 -1.75
C PRO A 51 6.60 -10.63 -1.89
N VAL A 52 6.35 -9.90 -0.81
CA VAL A 52 6.44 -8.44 -0.78
C VAL A 52 7.22 -7.96 0.44
N GLU A 53 7.85 -6.80 0.28
CA GLU A 53 8.36 -5.99 1.38
C GLU A 53 7.36 -4.87 1.65
N ILE A 54 7.13 -4.53 2.93
CA ILE A 54 6.21 -3.46 3.33
C ILE A 54 6.97 -2.39 4.07
N SER A 55 6.83 -1.16 3.59
CA SER A 55 7.38 0.04 4.21
C SER A 55 6.23 0.96 4.63
N LEU A 56 6.30 1.47 5.86
CA LEU A 56 5.36 2.47 6.36
C LEU A 56 5.97 3.87 6.21
N PHE A 57 5.26 4.75 5.52
CA PHE A 57 5.62 6.16 5.44
C PHE A 57 4.66 6.96 6.31
N VAL A 58 5.18 7.57 7.38
CA VAL A 58 4.44 8.51 8.23
C VAL A 58 4.77 9.91 7.76
N ILE A 59 3.75 10.69 7.39
CA ILE A 59 3.91 12.08 6.96
C ILE A 59 3.73 12.97 8.19
N ASP A 60 4.82 13.56 8.68
CA ASP A 60 4.86 14.31 9.94
C ASP A 60 4.02 15.61 9.95
N SER A 61 3.63 16.15 8.78
CA SER A 61 3.03 17.49 8.69
C SER A 61 1.76 17.56 7.84
N LEU A 62 0.81 16.65 8.07
CA LEU A 62 -0.55 16.81 7.54
C LEU A 62 -1.30 17.83 8.43
N ASP A 63 -1.07 19.11 8.18
CA ASP A 63 -1.81 20.20 8.82
C ASP A 63 -3.20 20.31 8.18
N VAL A 64 -4.14 19.49 8.67
CA VAL A 64 -5.54 19.51 8.23
C VAL A 64 -6.21 20.75 8.82
N SER A 65 -5.98 21.90 8.17
CA SER A 65 -6.72 23.12 8.50
C SER A 65 -8.18 22.98 8.05
N HIS A 66 -9.10 23.06 9.00
CA HIS A 66 -10.53 22.96 8.76
C HIS A 66 -11.03 24.20 7.98
N ASN A 67 -11.14 24.12 6.65
CA ASN A 67 -11.67 25.22 5.86
C ASN A 67 -13.20 25.26 6.00
N GLN A 68 -13.72 26.12 6.88
CA GLN A 68 -15.13 26.48 6.88
C GLN A 68 -15.39 27.35 5.65
N MET A 69 -15.74 26.71 4.54
CA MET A 69 -16.23 27.39 3.35
C MET A 69 -17.60 28.00 3.68
N GLY A 70 -17.55 29.22 4.23
CA GLY A 70 -18.70 30.06 4.50
C GLY A 70 -19.45 30.31 3.19
N ARG A 71 -20.73 29.94 3.18
CA ARG A 71 -21.72 30.45 2.23
C ARG A 71 -21.63 31.98 2.22
N LYS A 72 -21.29 32.56 1.07
CA LYS A 72 -21.72 33.89 0.68
C LYS A 72 -22.66 33.76 -0.51
#